data_AF-A0AAD5TWI8-F1
#
_entry.id   AF-A0AAD5TWI8-F1
#
_cell.length_a   1.000
_cell.length_b   1.000
_cell.length_c   1.000
_cell.angle_alpha   90.00
_cell.angle_beta   90.00
_cell.angle_gamma   90.00
#
_symmetry.space_group_name_H-M   'P 1'
#
loop_
_entity.id
_entity.type
_entity.pdbx_description
1 polymer ?
#
loop_
_entity_poly.entity_id
_entity_poly.type
_entity_poly.pdbx_seq_one_letter_code
_entity_poly.pdbx_strand_id
1 'polypeptide(L)'
;MNKLGQSVNISGIKMAFKLLFNPSLAMPHQVLQNFKKVNYKQLKNEGGFSKICFDKDNTLTKPYEMSFVDGEFREIWNQIVKLFGKNNVCIVSNSSGTLDDHNFKEAELVEKSFG
;
A
#
# COMPACT_ATOMS: atom_id res chain seq x y z
N MET A 1 14.00 16.56 6.31
CA MET A 1 15.31 15.95 6.02
C MET A 1 15.21 15.35 4.62
N ASN A 2 16.04 15.81 3.68
CA ASN A 2 16.06 15.26 2.33
C ASN A 2 16.49 13.79 2.42
N LYS A 3 15.60 12.85 2.07
CA LYS A 3 15.98 11.44 1.93
C LYS A 3 17.03 11.35 0.82
N LEU A 4 18.28 11.11 1.22
CA LEU A 4 19.31 10.63 0.31
C LEU A 4 18.84 9.26 -0.21
N GLY A 5 18.94 9.07 -1.53
CA GLY A 5 18.13 8.12 -2.31
C GLY A 5 18.09 6.68 -1.79
N GLN A 6 16.97 6.02 -2.08
CA GLN A 6 16.79 4.58 -1.88
C GLN A 6 17.82 3.78 -2.70
N SER A 7 18.18 2.59 -2.21
CA SER A 7 19.01 1.66 -2.98
C SER A 7 18.36 1.30 -4.32
N VAL A 8 19.19 0.90 -5.29
CA VAL A 8 18.69 0.50 -6.62
C VAL A 8 17.88 -0.79 -6.48
N ASN A 9 16.59 -0.71 -6.78
CA ASN A 9 15.70 -1.87 -6.77
C ASN A 9 15.85 -2.70 -8.07
N ILE A 10 16.90 -3.52 -8.13
CA ILE A 10 17.20 -4.41 -9.27
C ILE A 10 16.03 -5.38 -9.55
N SER A 11 15.37 -5.86 -8.50
CA SER A 11 14.20 -6.75 -8.62
C SER A 11 13.04 -6.04 -9.31
N GLY A 12 12.78 -4.78 -8.95
CA GLY A 12 11.78 -3.93 -9.58
C GLY A 12 12.08 -3.68 -11.06
N ILE A 13 13.34 -3.39 -11.40
CA ILE A 13 13.78 -3.22 -12.80
C ILE A 13 13.52 -4.50 -13.61
N LYS A 14 13.93 -5.66 -13.09
CA LYS A 14 13.66 -6.96 -13.75
C LYS A 14 12.17 -7.21 -13.95
N MET A 15 11.33 -6.88 -12.96
CA MET A 15 9.88 -7.00 -13.08
C MET A 15 9.30 -6.07 -14.15
N ALA A 16 9.79 -4.83 -14.22
CA ALA A 16 9.35 -3.88 -15.24
C ALA A 16 9.63 -4.39 -16.67
N PHE A 17 10.82 -4.97 -16.92
CA PHE A 17 11.12 -5.58 -18.21
C PHE A 17 10.20 -6.76 -18.55
N LYS A 18 9.75 -7.53 -17.54
CA LYS A 18 8.81 -8.64 -17.75
C LYS A 18 7.46 -8.16 -18.32
N LEU A 19 7.07 -6.91 -18.03
CA LEU A 19 5.82 -6.33 -18.54
C LEU A 19 5.81 -6.14 -20.05
N LEU A 20 6.97 -6.02 -20.71
CA LEU A 20 7.06 -5.94 -22.18
C LEU A 20 6.55 -7.21 -22.87
N PHE A 21 6.72 -8.36 -22.20
CA PHE A 21 6.30 -9.67 -22.73
C PHE A 21 5.00 -10.17 -22.09
N ASN A 22 4.64 -9.63 -20.91
CA ASN A 22 3.39 -9.98 -20.23
C ASN A 22 2.77 -8.74 -19.56
N PRO A 23 2.11 -7.86 -20.33
CA PRO A 23 1.52 -6.63 -19.82
C PRO A 23 0.35 -6.89 -18.86
N SER A 24 -0.28 -8.07 -18.92
CA SER A 24 -1.40 -8.43 -18.03
C SER A 24 -1.01 -8.43 -16.55
N LEU A 25 0.27 -8.59 -16.22
CA LEU A 25 0.78 -8.54 -14.85
C LEU A 25 0.61 -7.16 -14.17
N ALA A 26 0.48 -6.10 -14.97
CA ALA A 26 0.27 -4.74 -14.48
C ALA A 26 -1.10 -4.17 -14.90
N MET A 27 -1.98 -4.99 -15.47
CA MET A 27 -3.30 -4.55 -15.89
C MET A 27 -4.24 -4.45 -14.68
N PRO A 28 -4.78 -3.26 -14.36
CA PRO A 28 -5.70 -3.12 -13.26
C PRO A 28 -7.03 -3.79 -13.58
N HIS A 29 -7.60 -4.50 -12.61
CA HIS A 29 -8.95 -5.06 -12.72
C HIS A 29 -10.05 -3.99 -12.60
N GLN A 30 -9.74 -2.89 -11.91
CA GLN A 30 -10.63 -1.74 -11.75
C GLN A 30 -9.82 -0.45 -11.80
N VAL A 31 -10.33 0.54 -12.52
CA VAL A 31 -9.78 1.91 -12.56
C VAL A 31 -10.82 2.83 -11.95
N LEU A 32 -10.47 3.45 -10.83
CA LEU A 32 -11.36 4.32 -10.07
C LEU A 32 -10.67 5.68 -9.86
N GLN A 33 -11.48 6.73 -9.76
CA GLN A 33 -10.96 8.08 -9.47
C GLN A 33 -10.35 8.21 -8.07
N ASN A 34 -10.83 7.41 -7.11
CA ASN A 34 -10.36 7.42 -5.74
C ASN A 34 -10.61 6.04 -5.12
N PHE A 35 -9.64 5.50 -4.38
CA PHE A 35 -9.75 4.23 -3.67
C PHE A 35 -10.84 4.22 -2.60
N LYS A 36 -11.32 5.38 -2.13
CA LYS A 36 -12.55 5.52 -1.33
C LYS A 36 -13.79 4.90 -2.01
N LYS A 37 -13.81 4.82 -3.35
CA LYS A 37 -14.93 4.28 -4.13
C LYS A 37 -14.92 2.75 -4.24
N VAL A 38 -13.89 2.08 -3.74
CA VAL A 38 -13.82 0.61 -3.74
C VAL A 38 -14.89 0.06 -2.77
N ASN A 39 -15.70 -0.88 -3.24
CA ASN A 39 -16.65 -1.59 -2.37
C ASN A 39 -15.94 -2.74 -1.63
N TYR A 40 -15.22 -2.40 -0.56
CA TYR A 40 -14.44 -3.36 0.24
C TYR A 40 -15.29 -4.50 0.81
N LYS A 41 -16.56 -4.23 1.17
CA LYS A 41 -17.49 -5.24 1.67
C LYS A 41 -17.84 -6.26 0.60
N GLN A 42 -18.10 -5.81 -0.62
CA GLN A 42 -18.33 -6.71 -1.75
C GLN A 42 -17.09 -7.54 -2.06
N LEU A 43 -15.89 -6.94 -2.07
CA LEU A 43 -14.65 -7.69 -2.23
C LEU A 43 -14.52 -8.80 -1.17
N LYS A 44 -14.75 -8.48 0.11
CA LYS A 44 -14.65 -9.46 1.20
C LYS A 44 -15.69 -10.57 1.10
N ASN A 45 -16.97 -10.20 0.92
CA ASN A 45 -18.10 -11.12 1.11
C ASN A 45 -18.47 -11.88 -0.16
N GLU A 46 -18.43 -11.22 -1.31
CA GLU A 46 -18.82 -11.81 -2.60
C GLU A 46 -17.60 -12.17 -3.44
N GLY A 47 -16.56 -11.33 -3.41
CA GLY A 47 -15.33 -11.54 -4.16
C GLY A 47 -14.37 -12.56 -3.54
N GLY A 48 -14.64 -13.03 -2.31
CA GLY A 48 -13.82 -14.04 -1.63
C GLY A 48 -12.43 -13.56 -1.19
N PHE A 49 -12.17 -12.24 -1.21
CA PHE A 49 -10.86 -11.71 -0.85
C PHE A 49 -10.62 -11.86 0.66
N SER A 50 -9.63 -12.67 1.04
CA SER A 50 -9.34 -12.92 2.46
C SER A 50 -8.45 -11.85 3.09
N LYS A 51 -7.57 -11.23 2.30
CA LYS A 51 -6.56 -10.24 2.70
C LYS A 51 -6.55 -9.06 1.73
N ILE A 52 -6.05 -7.92 2.19
CA ILE A 52 -5.90 -6.71 1.38
C ILE A 52 -4.58 -6.02 1.69
N CYS A 53 -3.92 -5.51 0.64
CA CYS A 53 -2.68 -4.76 0.75
C CYS A 53 -2.86 -3.38 0.13
N PHE A 54 -2.27 -2.37 0.74
CA PHE A 54 -2.26 -1.00 0.23
C PHE A 54 -0.83 -0.54 0.03
N ASP A 55 -0.56 0.08 -1.11
CA ASP A 55 0.65 0.86 -1.29
C ASP A 55 0.62 2.11 -0.39
N LYS A 56 1.78 2.52 0.14
CA LYS A 56 1.86 3.63 1.10
C LYS A 56 1.91 4.99 0.39
N ASP A 57 3.04 5.30 -0.24
CA ASP A 57 3.33 6.63 -0.79
C ASP A 57 2.68 6.83 -2.17
N ASN A 58 2.07 8.00 -2.40
CA ASN A 58 1.26 8.31 -3.59
C ASN A 58 -0.07 7.54 -3.69
N THR A 59 -0.41 6.75 -2.67
CA THR A 59 -1.67 6.03 -2.58
C THR A 59 -2.41 6.39 -1.30
N LEU A 60 -1.96 5.88 -0.15
CA LEU A 60 -2.54 6.22 1.16
C LEU A 60 -2.10 7.59 1.65
N THR A 61 -0.84 7.95 1.39
CA THR A 61 -0.21 9.19 1.86
C THR A 61 0.37 9.97 0.68
N LYS A 62 0.61 11.26 0.87
CA LYS A 62 1.58 11.97 0.01
C LYS A 62 2.98 11.35 0.17
N PRO A 63 3.90 11.59 -0.78
CA PRO A 63 5.27 11.11 -0.67
C PRO A 63 5.91 11.42 0.68
N TYR A 64 6.40 10.39 1.37
CA TYR A 64 7.15 10.50 2.63
C TYR A 64 6.37 11.05 3.83
N GLU A 65 5.05 11.21 3.71
CA GLU A 65 4.19 11.65 4.81
C GLU A 65 3.64 10.47 5.62
N MET A 66 3.24 10.72 6.86
CA MET A 66 2.68 9.72 7.79
C MET A 66 1.20 9.99 8.13
N SER A 67 0.54 10.79 7.29
CA SER A 67 -0.89 11.08 7.37
C SER A 67 -1.57 10.65 6.08
N PHE A 68 -2.82 10.20 6.18
CA PHE A 68 -3.62 9.92 5.01
C PHE A 68 -3.73 11.17 4.12
N VAL A 69 -3.69 10.97 2.80
CA VAL A 69 -3.84 12.04 1.80
C VAL A 69 -5.19 12.75 1.93
N ASP A 70 -6.19 12.05 2.48
CA ASP A 70 -7.54 12.52 2.70
C ASP A 70 -7.97 12.19 4.13
N GLY A 71 -8.35 13.20 4.90
CA GLY A 71 -8.73 13.04 6.30
C GLY A 71 -9.93 12.12 6.52
N GLU A 72 -10.89 12.14 5.59
CA GLU A 72 -12.09 11.27 5.62
C GLU A 72 -11.74 9.79 5.41
N PHE A 73 -10.53 9.50 4.92
CA PHE A 73 -10.12 8.13 4.73
C PHE A 73 -9.85 7.41 6.05
N ARG A 74 -9.66 8.11 7.17
CA ARG A 74 -9.43 7.49 8.48
C ARG A 74 -10.60 6.60 8.89
N GLU A 75 -11.83 7.06 8.70
CA GLU A 75 -13.04 6.28 9.01
C GLU A 75 -13.16 5.06 8.09
N ILE A 76 -12.89 5.22 6.80
CA ILE A 76 -12.93 4.13 5.82
C ILE A 76 -11.85 3.09 6.15
N TRP A 77 -10.64 3.52 6.50
CA TRP A 77 -9.55 2.65 6.92
C TRP A 77 -9.94 1.80 8.13
N ASN A 78 -10.51 2.42 9.17
CA ASN A 78 -10.99 1.71 10.35
C ASN A 78 -12.05 0.65 9.99
N GLN A 79 -12.94 0.95 9.04
CA GLN A 79 -13.93 -0.01 8.54
C GLN A 79 -13.26 -1.17 7.78
N ILE A 80 -12.25 -0.90 6.96
CA ILE A 80 -11.48 -1.93 6.23
C ILE A 80 -10.76 -2.85 7.23
N VAL A 81 -10.04 -2.28 8.20
CA VAL A 81 -9.34 -3.06 9.24
C VAL A 81 -10.31 -3.90 10.05
N LYS A 82 -11.49 -3.37 10.40
CA LYS A 82 -12.54 -4.14 11.08
C LYS A 82 -13.11 -5.26 10.19
N LEU A 83 -13.33 -4.98 8.90
CA LEU A 83 -13.92 -5.92 7.94
C LEU A 83 -13.00 -7.10 7.62
N PHE A 84 -11.72 -6.83 7.38
CA PHE A 84 -10.74 -7.87 7.04
C PHE A 84 -10.09 -8.48 8.28
N GLY A 85 -10.01 -7.74 9.39
CA GLY A 85 -9.24 -8.06 10.58
C GLY A 85 -7.80 -7.54 10.47
N LYS A 86 -7.23 -7.05 11.58
CA LYS A 86 -5.90 -6.42 11.62
C LYS A 86 -4.81 -7.25 10.93
N ASN A 87 -4.78 -8.57 11.16
CA ASN A 87 -3.76 -9.47 10.59
C ASN A 87 -3.94 -9.76 9.09
N ASN A 88 -5.01 -9.25 8.46
CA ASN A 88 -5.33 -9.46 7.05
C ASN A 88 -5.27 -8.15 6.24
N VAL A 89 -4.82 -7.06 6.87
CA VAL A 89 -4.55 -5.78 6.21
C VAL A 89 -3.05 -5.51 6.26
N CYS A 90 -2.46 -5.17 5.13
CA CYS A 90 -1.03 -4.88 5.03
C CYS A 90 -0.81 -3.54 4.33
N ILE A 91 0.20 -2.80 4.78
CA ILE A 91 0.73 -1.64 4.07
C ILE A 91 2.07 -2.03 3.49
N VAL A 92 2.24 -1.80 2.19
CA VAL A 92 3.46 -2.08 1.44
C VAL A 92 4.18 -0.76 1.20
N SER A 93 5.47 -0.74 1.53
CA SER A 93 6.37 0.39 1.32
C SER A 93 7.65 -0.09 0.69
N ASN A 94 8.19 0.68 -0.25
CA ASN A 94 9.43 0.33 -0.95
C ASN A 94 10.67 0.45 -0.06
N SER A 95 10.66 1.28 0.99
CA SER A 95 11.78 1.41 1.93
C SER A 95 11.51 0.87 3.32
N SER A 96 10.31 1.04 3.84
CA SER A 96 10.02 0.73 5.25
C SER A 96 10.11 -0.78 5.47
N GLY A 97 10.88 -1.20 6.47
CA GLY A 97 11.13 -2.62 6.74
C GLY A 97 12.23 -3.26 5.90
N THR A 98 12.88 -2.51 5.00
CA THR A 98 14.01 -2.99 4.20
C THR A 98 15.35 -2.66 4.87
N LEU A 99 16.47 -3.06 4.26
CA LEU A 99 17.81 -2.68 4.73
C LEU A 99 18.08 -1.17 4.67
N ASP A 100 17.34 -0.43 3.84
CA ASP A 100 17.42 1.03 3.79
C ASP A 100 16.69 1.70 4.98
N ASP A 101 15.87 0.95 5.72
CA ASP A 101 15.19 1.40 6.94
C ASP A 101 16.02 1.05 8.19
N HIS A 102 16.95 1.94 8.52
CA HIS A 102 17.87 1.74 9.63
C HIS A 102 17.12 1.55 10.97
N ASN A 103 17.36 0.40 11.61
CA ASN A 103 16.67 -0.04 12.83
C ASN A 103 15.14 -0.13 12.69
N PHE A 104 14.62 -0.30 11.47
CA PHE A 104 13.18 -0.46 11.20
C PHE A 104 12.28 0.68 11.72
N LYS A 105 12.85 1.86 11.93
CA LYS A 105 12.12 3.01 12.50
C LYS A 105 11.00 3.47 11.60
N GLU A 106 11.18 3.41 10.29
CA GLU A 106 10.12 3.79 9.36
C GLU A 106 8.98 2.78 9.40
N ALA A 107 9.27 1.48 9.43
CA ALA A 107 8.26 0.43 9.61
C ALA A 107 7.47 0.60 10.91
N GLU A 108 8.15 0.86 12.04
CA GLU A 108 7.50 1.12 13.32
C GLU A 108 6.59 2.36 13.27
N LEU A 109 7.05 3.43 12.61
CA LEU A 109 6.26 4.65 12.43
C LEU A 109 5.04 4.40 11.54
N VAL A 110 5.17 3.60 10.48
CA VAL A 110 4.05 3.21 9.61
C VAL A 110 3.03 2.39 10.39
N GLU A 111 3.47 1.37 11.14
CA GLU A 111 2.57 0.58 12.00
C GLU A 111 1.90 1.45 13.08
N LYS A 112 2.61 2.39 13.70
CA LYS A 112 2.02 3.29 14.70
C LYS A 112 1.00 4.26 14.09
N SER A 113 1.20 4.68 12.84
CA SER A 113 0.35 5.68 12.18
C SER A 113 -0.95 5.07 11.65
N PHE A 114 -0.89 3.82 11.19
CA PHE A 114 -1.97 3.19 10.43
C PHE A 114 -2.43 1.82 10.97
N GLY A 115 -1.66 1.15 11.83
CA GLY A 115 -1.94 -0.19 12.36
C GLY A 115 -2.75 -0.21 13.65
#